data_AF-A0A381YTH3-F1
#
_entry.id   AF-A0A381YTH3-F1
#
_cell.length_a   1.000
_cell.length_b   1.000
_cell.length_c   1.000
_cell.angle_alpha   90.00
_cell.angle_beta   90.00
_cell.angle_gamma   90.00
#
_symmetry.space_group_name_H-M   'P 1'
#
loop_
_entity.id
_entity.type
_entity.pdbx_description
1 polymer ?
#
loop_
_entity_poly.entity_id
_entity_poly.type
_entity_poly.pdbx_seq_one_letter_code
_entity_poly.pdbx_strand_id
1 'polypeptide(L)'
;MKKILTRGGIELIAVALGITLSLWVDDKRELNIIDKNNVKTLQSIKNEVRLRIDYIEQKINQYQRDIKVGEYVIKNWTNIDFDSITSKTKNDRSIVLTLKAYRAINLPVSIYNSLNSDGSIAK
;
A
#
# COMPACT_ATOMS: atom_id res chain seq x y z
N MET A 1 -1.09 23.64 65.66
CA MET A 1 -0.85 24.29 64.34
C MET A 1 0.08 23.49 63.42
N LYS A 2 1.22 22.94 63.90
CA LYS A 2 2.14 22.13 63.07
C LYS A 2 1.46 20.97 62.32
N LYS A 3 0.60 20.17 62.98
CA LYS A 3 -0.10 19.02 62.36
C LYS A 3 -1.06 19.38 61.20
N ILE A 4 -1.64 20.58 61.20
CA ILE A 4 -2.61 21.00 60.17
C ILE A 4 -1.88 21.42 58.89
N LEU A 5 -0.77 22.16 59.02
CA LEU A 5 0.08 22.54 57.90
C LEU A 5 0.73 21.32 57.25
N THR A 6 1.19 20.36 58.06
CA THR A 6 1.77 19.10 57.55
C THR A 6 0.71 18.24 56.84
N ARG A 7 -0.53 18.20 57.34
CA ARG A 7 -1.63 17.45 56.71
C ARG A 7 -2.07 18.07 55.37
N GLY A 8 -2.26 19.40 55.32
CA GLY A 8 -2.62 20.10 54.09
C GLY A 8 -1.50 20.07 53.03
N GLY A 9 -0.23 20.11 53.45
CA GLY A 9 0.90 19.94 52.53
C GLY A 9 1.00 18.52 51.94
N ILE A 10 0.74 17.48 52.73
CA ILE A 10 0.71 16.09 52.26
C ILE A 10 -0.47 15.86 51.30
N GLU A 11 -1.65 16.38 51.60
CA GLU A 11 -2.82 16.31 50.70
C GLU A 11 -2.55 17.02 49.37
N LEU A 12 -1.90 18.19 49.39
CA LEU A 12 -1.56 18.93 48.17
C LEU A 12 -0.54 18.17 47.31
N ILE A 13 0.47 17.54 47.92
CA ILE A 13 1.43 16.68 47.22
C ILE A 13 0.73 15.45 46.63
N ALA A 14 -0.17 14.81 47.38
CA ALA A 14 -0.90 13.63 46.91
C ALA A 14 -1.80 13.95 45.71
N VAL A 15 -2.49 15.10 45.75
CA VAL A 15 -3.32 15.58 44.63
C VAL A 15 -2.45 15.91 43.41
N ALA A 16 -1.34 16.63 43.61
CA ALA A 16 -0.41 16.95 42.53
C ALA A 16 0.15 15.68 41.87
N LEU A 17 0.58 14.70 42.67
CA LEU A 17 1.05 13.40 42.17
C LEU A 17 -0.05 12.64 41.42
N GLY A 18 -1.29 12.65 41.91
CA GLY A 18 -2.43 12.02 41.24
C GLY A 18 -2.67 12.62 39.84
N ILE A 19 -2.65 13.94 39.73
CA ILE A 19 -2.81 14.65 38.45
C ILE A 19 -1.64 14.34 37.51
N THR A 20 -0.40 14.45 38.00
CA THR A 20 0.80 14.16 37.18
C THR A 20 0.82 12.72 36.69
N LEU A 21 0.48 11.76 37.55
CA LEU A 21 0.40 10.34 37.16
C LEU A 21 -0.71 10.09 36.14
N SER A 22 -1.88 10.73 36.30
CA SER A 22 -2.97 10.62 35.33
C SER A 22 -2.55 11.10 33.95
N LEU A 23 -1.95 12.31 33.88
CA LEU A 23 -1.46 12.87 32.62
C LEU A 23 -0.40 11.98 31.98
N TRP A 24 0.54 11.46 32.78
CA TRP A 24 1.59 10.56 32.27
C TRP A 24 1.01 9.26 31.68
N VAL A 25 0.01 8.66 32.32
CA VAL A 25 -0.66 7.45 31.80
C VAL A 25 -1.40 7.77 30.50
N ASP A 26 -2.09 8.90 30.43
CA ASP A 26 -2.82 9.32 29.23
C ASP A 26 -1.86 9.56 28.06
N ASP A 27 -0.76 10.31 28.27
CA ASP A 27 0.28 10.54 27.26
C ASP A 27 0.89 9.23 26.77
N LYS A 28 1.18 8.30 27.69
CA LYS A 28 1.75 7.00 27.33
C LYS A 28 0.77 6.16 26.49
N ARG A 29 -0.52 6.22 26.81
CA ARG A 29 -1.57 5.55 26.03
C ARG A 29 -1.69 6.17 24.63
N GLU A 30 -1.65 7.48 24.52
CA GLU A 30 -1.70 8.19 23.24
C GLU A 30 -0.52 7.83 22.33
N LEU A 31 0.71 7.87 22.87
CA LEU A 31 1.92 7.45 22.14
C LEU A 31 1.80 6.01 21.63
N ASN A 32 1.32 5.09 22.46
CA ASN A 32 1.11 3.70 22.04
C ASN A 32 0.07 3.56 20.91
N ILE A 33 -0.96 4.41 20.88
CA ILE A 33 -1.96 4.42 19.80
C ILE A 33 -1.33 4.95 18.52
N ILE A 34 -0.56 6.04 18.60
CA ILE A 34 0.18 6.61 17.48
C ILE A 34 1.13 5.57 16.87
N ASP A 35 1.93 4.90 17.69
CA ASP A 35 2.86 3.86 17.23
C ASP A 35 2.13 2.71 16.52
N LYS A 36 1.03 2.22 17.11
CA LYS A 36 0.21 1.18 16.49
C LYS A 36 -0.37 1.61 15.15
N ASN A 37 -0.85 2.84 15.05
CA ASN A 37 -1.38 3.39 13.81
C ASN A 37 -0.28 3.54 12.76
N ASN A 38 0.90 4.04 13.13
CA ASN A 38 2.05 4.15 12.24
C ASN A 38 2.46 2.78 11.68
N VAL A 39 2.54 1.75 12.53
CA VAL A 39 2.85 0.39 12.09
C VAL A 39 1.81 -0.12 11.10
N LYS A 40 0.51 0.08 11.37
CA LYS A 40 -0.57 -0.30 10.45
C LYS A 40 -0.47 0.43 9.11
N THR A 41 -0.24 1.75 9.14
CA THR A 41 -0.06 2.58 7.95
C THR A 41 1.09 2.06 7.09
N LEU A 42 2.26 1.81 7.69
CA LEU A 42 3.41 1.26 6.99
C LEU A 42 3.15 -0.14 6.42
N GLN A 43 2.45 -1.00 7.16
CA GLN A 43 2.05 -2.32 6.65
C GLN A 43 1.12 -2.22 5.44
N SER A 44 0.15 -1.30 5.46
CA SER A 44 -0.75 -1.03 4.33
C SER A 44 0.02 -0.55 3.10
N ILE A 45 0.96 0.39 3.26
CA ILE A 45 1.82 0.88 2.18
C ILE A 45 2.68 -0.25 1.62
N LYS A 46 3.30 -1.06 2.49
CA LYS A 46 4.09 -2.23 2.08
C LYS A 46 3.25 -3.18 1.23
N ASN A 47 1.99 -3.41 1.61
CA ASN A 47 1.10 -4.27 0.83
C ASN A 47 0.77 -3.65 -0.53
N GLU A 48 0.55 -2.33 -0.64
CA GLU A 48 0.36 -1.67 -1.93
C GLU A 48 1.59 -1.78 -2.83
N VAL A 49 2.79 -1.59 -2.28
CA VAL A 49 4.04 -1.77 -3.04
C VAL A 49 4.13 -3.18 -3.60
N ARG A 50 3.78 -4.21 -2.81
CA ARG A 50 3.71 -5.60 -3.30
C ARG A 50 2.70 -5.76 -4.43
N LEU A 51 1.48 -5.23 -4.29
CA LEU A 51 0.47 -5.27 -5.34
C LEU A 51 0.95 -4.58 -6.63
N ARG A 52 1.71 -3.48 -6.53
CA ARG A 52 2.32 -2.81 -7.68
C ARG A 52 3.39 -3.68 -8.34
N ILE A 53 4.24 -4.36 -7.58
CA ILE A 53 5.24 -5.29 -8.11
C ILE A 53 4.55 -6.42 -8.88
N ASP A 54 3.58 -7.10 -8.26
CA ASP A 54 2.84 -8.20 -8.89
C ASP A 54 2.16 -7.75 -10.20
N TYR A 55 1.57 -6.54 -10.20
CA TYR A 55 0.97 -5.94 -11.38
C TYR A 55 1.99 -5.68 -12.50
N ILE A 56 3.15 -5.10 -12.16
CA ILE A 56 4.22 -4.82 -13.12
C ILE A 56 4.76 -6.12 -13.71
N GLU A 57 4.99 -7.16 -12.90
CA GLU A 57 5.42 -8.48 -13.38
C GLU A 57 4.41 -9.07 -14.36
N GLN A 58 3.11 -8.98 -14.05
CA GLN A 58 2.06 -9.40 -14.98
C GLN A 58 2.12 -8.63 -16.30
N LYS A 59 2.37 -7.31 -16.25
CA LYS A 59 2.52 -6.47 -17.46
C LYS A 59 3.74 -6.85 -18.27
N ILE A 60 4.89 -7.09 -17.63
CA ILE A 60 6.11 -7.55 -18.30
C ILE A 60 5.84 -8.86 -19.05
N ASN A 61 5.21 -9.84 -18.39
CA ASN A 61 4.84 -11.12 -19.01
C ASN A 61 3.90 -10.92 -20.21
N GLN A 62 2.96 -9.98 -20.11
CA GLN A 62 2.07 -9.64 -21.22
C GLN A 62 2.85 -9.06 -22.41
N TYR A 63 3.75 -8.10 -22.18
CA TYR A 63 4.56 -7.50 -23.25
C TYR A 63 5.51 -8.52 -23.89
N GLN A 64 6.15 -9.38 -23.09
CA GLN A 64 7.02 -10.44 -23.63
C GLN A 64 6.27 -11.38 -24.56
N ARG A 65 5.03 -11.76 -24.21
CA ARG A 65 4.20 -12.57 -25.10
C ARG A 65 3.81 -11.80 -26.36
N ASP A 66 3.44 -10.53 -26.24
CA ASP A 66 3.06 -9.72 -27.39
C ASP A 66 4.23 -9.54 -28.36
N ILE A 67 5.46 -9.36 -27.85
CA ILE A 67 6.70 -9.35 -28.64
C ILE A 67 6.87 -10.69 -29.38
N LYS A 68 6.74 -11.83 -28.68
CA LYS A 68 6.85 -13.17 -29.31
C LYS A 68 5.82 -13.38 -30.44
N VAL A 69 4.62 -12.84 -30.28
CA VAL A 69 3.58 -12.89 -31.33
C VAL A 69 3.99 -12.02 -32.51
N GLY A 70 4.47 -10.80 -32.26
CA GLY A 70 5.00 -9.92 -33.31
C GLY A 70 6.16 -10.55 -34.09
N GLU A 71 7.14 -11.12 -33.39
CA GLU A 71 8.28 -11.82 -33.99
C GLU A 71 7.83 -13.02 -34.85
N TYR A 72 6.85 -13.79 -34.37
CA TYR A 72 6.29 -14.90 -35.14
C TYR A 72 5.63 -14.40 -36.44
N VAL A 73 4.83 -13.33 -36.37
CA VAL A 73 4.16 -12.75 -37.54
C VAL A 73 5.17 -12.23 -38.55
N ILE A 74 6.20 -11.52 -38.09
CA ILE A 74 7.29 -11.01 -38.96
C ILE A 74 8.01 -12.18 -39.65
N LYS A 75 8.37 -13.23 -38.90
CA LYS A 75 9.11 -14.38 -39.44
C LYS A 75 8.31 -15.20 -40.46
N ASN A 76 6.98 -15.27 -40.31
CA ASN A 76 6.11 -16.11 -41.12
C ASN A 76 5.19 -15.28 -42.05
N TRP A 77 5.56 -14.04 -42.36
CA TRP A 77 4.71 -13.07 -43.07
C TRP A 77 4.03 -13.61 -44.34
N THR A 78 4.72 -14.47 -45.09
CA THR A 78 4.23 -15.05 -46.35
C THR A 78 3.30 -16.26 -46.16
N ASN A 79 3.37 -16.94 -45.02
CA ASN A 79 2.56 -18.12 -44.71
C ASN A 79 2.29 -18.20 -43.20
N ILE A 80 1.30 -17.43 -42.75
CA ILE A 80 0.94 -17.33 -41.34
C ILE A 80 -0.01 -18.47 -40.96
N ASP A 81 0.39 -19.29 -39.97
CA ASP A 81 -0.51 -20.22 -39.30
C ASP A 81 -1.27 -19.48 -38.17
N PHE A 82 -2.53 -19.17 -38.45
CA PHE A 82 -3.41 -18.46 -37.52
C PHE A 82 -3.79 -19.30 -36.28
N ASP A 83 -3.80 -20.63 -36.37
CA ASP A 83 -4.12 -21.50 -35.24
C ASP A 83 -2.98 -21.49 -34.23
N SER A 84 -1.73 -21.51 -34.72
CA SER A 84 -0.53 -21.35 -33.89
C SER A 84 -0.52 -20.03 -33.13
N ILE A 85 -0.96 -18.92 -33.75
CA ILE A 85 -1.02 -17.62 -33.05
C ILE A 85 -2.20 -17.56 -32.08
N THR A 86 -3.35 -18.11 -32.46
CA THR A 86 -4.55 -18.14 -31.61
C THR A 86 -4.27 -18.91 -30.34
N SER A 87 -3.53 -20.03 -30.41
CA SER A 87 -3.10 -20.78 -29.22
C SER A 87 -2.20 -19.97 -28.28
N LYS A 88 -1.28 -19.15 -28.82
CA LYS A 88 -0.37 -18.28 -28.04
C LYS A 88 -1.05 -17.09 -27.37
N THR A 89 -2.22 -16.70 -27.88
CA THR A 89 -2.97 -15.50 -27.45
C THR A 89 -4.27 -15.82 -26.68
N LYS A 90 -4.65 -17.11 -26.62
CA LYS A 90 -5.93 -17.63 -26.10
C LYS A 90 -6.34 -17.16 -24.70
N ASN A 91 -5.38 -16.92 -23.81
CA ASN A 91 -5.64 -16.62 -22.39
C ASN A 91 -5.54 -15.12 -22.06
N ASP A 92 -5.45 -14.22 -23.04
CA ASP A 92 -5.40 -12.78 -22.79
C ASP A 92 -6.24 -11.98 -23.80
N ARG A 93 -5.67 -11.64 -24.95
CA ARG A 93 -6.31 -10.78 -25.96
C ARG A 93 -6.14 -11.42 -27.34
N SER A 94 -7.07 -11.16 -28.25
CA SER A 94 -6.97 -11.62 -29.63
C SER A 94 -5.72 -11.04 -30.31
N ILE A 95 -5.23 -11.73 -31.35
CA ILE A 95 -4.05 -11.32 -32.13
C ILE A 95 -4.08 -9.85 -32.57
N VAL A 96 -5.24 -9.36 -33.04
CA VAL A 96 -5.39 -7.97 -33.51
C VAL A 96 -5.12 -6.99 -32.36
N LEU A 97 -5.64 -7.28 -31.18
CA LEU A 97 -5.42 -6.44 -30.00
C LEU A 97 -3.98 -6.56 -29.51
N THR A 98 -3.37 -7.75 -29.56
CA THR A 98 -1.96 -7.95 -29.22
C THR A 98 -1.02 -7.12 -30.09
N LEU A 99 -1.30 -7.01 -31.40
CA LEU A 99 -0.42 -6.30 -32.33
C LEU A 99 -0.70 -4.79 -32.40
N LYS A 100 -1.95 -4.38 -32.21
CA LYS A 100 -2.38 -2.98 -32.45
C LYS A 100 -2.66 -2.19 -31.19
N ALA A 101 -3.09 -2.84 -30.10
CA ALA A 101 -3.61 -2.11 -28.95
C ALA A 101 -2.47 -1.65 -28.03
N TYR A 102 -2.55 -0.39 -27.63
CA TYR A 102 -1.76 0.12 -26.52
C TYR A 102 -2.14 -0.59 -25.21
N ARG A 103 -1.13 -0.99 -24.42
CA ARG A 103 -1.33 -1.49 -23.05
C ARG A 103 -1.11 -0.36 -22.06
N ALA A 104 -2.20 0.12 -21.48
CA ALA A 104 -2.12 1.05 -20.36
C ALA A 104 -1.54 0.36 -19.12
N ILE A 105 -0.73 1.12 -18.38
CA ILE A 105 -0.16 0.74 -17.08
C ILE A 105 -0.84 1.61 -16.03
N ASN A 106 -1.77 1.02 -15.28
CA ASN A 106 -2.52 1.69 -14.23
C ASN A 106 -2.12 1.04 -12.91
N LEU A 107 -1.15 1.64 -12.22
CA LEU A 107 -0.65 1.10 -10.96
C LEU A 107 -1.73 1.16 -9.87
N PRO A 108 -1.82 0.13 -8.99
CA PRO A 108 -2.62 0.22 -7.78
C PRO A 108 -2.15 1.37 -6.88
N VAL A 109 -3.01 2.35 -6.64
CA VAL A 109 -2.73 3.55 -5.81
C VAL A 109 -3.82 3.83 -4.77
N SER A 110 -4.77 2.91 -4.59
CA SER A 110 -5.96 3.13 -3.76
C SER A 110 -5.64 3.26 -2.27
N ILE A 111 -4.68 2.50 -1.75
CA ILE A 111 -4.25 2.56 -0.35
C ILE A 111 -3.52 3.88 -0.12
N TYR A 112 -2.60 4.27 -1.01
CA TYR A 112 -1.94 5.57 -0.92
C TYR A 112 -2.97 6.72 -0.92
N ASN A 113 -3.91 6.71 -1.87
CA ASN A 113 -4.93 7.75 -1.96
C ASN A 113 -5.82 7.82 -0.72
N SER A 114 -6.19 6.66 -0.16
CA SER A 114 -6.97 6.59 1.08
C SER A 114 -6.20 7.20 2.26
N LEU A 115 -4.95 6.76 2.47
CA LEU A 115 -4.10 7.24 3.57
C LEU A 115 -3.74 8.73 3.44
N ASN A 116 -3.64 9.22 2.20
CA ASN A 116 -3.43 10.63 1.94
C ASN A 116 -4.70 11.44 2.24
N SER A 117 -5.88 10.91 1.89
CA SER A 117 -7.16 11.57 2.12
C SER A 117 -7.57 11.59 3.60
N ASP A 118 -7.19 10.58 4.38
CA ASP A 118 -7.51 10.50 5.81
C ASP A 118 -6.45 11.17 6.71
N GLY A 119 -5.36 11.69 6.13
CA GLY A 119 -4.30 12.40 6.83
C GLY A 119 -3.28 11.51 7.54
N SER A 120 -3.29 10.19 7.29
CA SER A 120 -2.37 9.24 7.92
C SER A 120 -0.92 9.38 7.44
N ILE A 121 -0.68 9.93 6.25
CA ILE A 121 0.67 10.10 5.67
C ILE A 121 0.98 11.51 5.17
N ALA A 122 -0.02 12.37 5.04
CA ALA A 122 0.15 13.77 4.68
C ALA A 122 -0.62 14.62 5.69
N LYS A 123 0.14 15.28 6.58
CA LYS A 123 -0.35 16.30 7.49
C LYS A 123 0.43 17.58 7.24
#